data_AF-A0A915MD07-F1
#
_entry.id   AF-A0A915MD07-F1
#
_cell.length_a   1.000
_cell.length_b   1.000
_cell.length_c   1.000
_cell.angle_alpha   90.00
_cell.angle_beta   90.00
_cell.angle_gamma   90.00
#
_symmetry.space_group_name_H-M   'P 1'
#
loop_
_entity.id
_entity.type
_entity.pdbx_description
1 polymer ?
#
loop_
_entity_poly.entity_id
_entity_poly.type
_entity_poly.pdbx_seq_one_letter_code
_entity_poly.pdbx_strand_id
1 'polypeptide(L)' 'MSGRRGNLIEGKVYVGGLPEDATSEELDDAFHKFGRIRKIWVARRPPGFAFVEFDDGRDAEDAVHALDGSDLQR' A
#
# COMPACT_ATOMS: atom_id res chain seq x y z
N MET A 1 -23.07 -20.59 7.71
CA MET A 1 -23.36 -19.18 7.38
C MET A 1 -22.40 -18.75 6.29
N SER A 2 -22.97 -18.20 5.22
CA SER A 2 -22.41 -18.11 3.88
C SER A 2 -21.20 -17.19 3.77
N GLY A 3 -20.26 -17.63 2.93
CA GLY A 3 -19.27 -16.84 2.18
C GLY A 3 -18.81 -15.56 2.84
N ARG A 4 -17.61 -15.60 3.45
CA ARG A 4 -16.76 -14.42 3.53
C ARG A 4 -16.65 -13.88 2.11
N ARG A 5 -17.47 -12.88 1.80
CA ARG A 5 -17.34 -12.07 0.60
C ARG A 5 -15.95 -11.49 0.75
N GLY A 6 -14.98 -12.11 0.09
CA GLY A 6 -13.60 -11.64 0.09
C GLY A 6 -13.71 -10.21 -0.36
N ASN A 7 -13.50 -9.30 0.58
CA ASN A 7 -13.69 -7.91 0.30
C ASN A 7 -12.56 -7.53 -0.65
N LEU A 8 -12.91 -7.30 -1.91
CA LEU A 8 -11.97 -7.32 -3.02
C LEU A 8 -11.06 -6.09 -3.07
N ILE A 9 -11.15 -5.15 -2.11
CA ILE A 9 -10.40 -3.88 -2.15
C ILE A 9 -10.04 -3.25 -0.78
N GLU A 10 -10.46 -3.77 0.38
CA GLU A 10 -10.27 -3.07 1.68
C GLU A 10 -8.81 -2.87 2.10
N GLY A 11 -7.87 -3.65 1.59
CA GLY A 11 -6.47 -3.60 2.02
C GLY A 11 -5.51 -2.95 1.02
N LYS A 12 -5.99 -2.32 -0.05
CA LYS A 12 -5.09 -1.88 -1.14
C LYS A 12 -4.72 -0.41 -1.04
N VAL A 13 -3.45 -0.15 -0.78
CA VAL A 13 -2.82 1.16 -0.70
C VAL A 13 -2.15 1.51 -2.02
N TYR A 14 -2.41 2.71 -2.51
CA TYR A 14 -1.69 3.29 -3.66
C TYR A 14 -0.58 4.21 -3.15
N VAL A 15 0.62 4.03 -3.68
CA VAL A 15 1.79 4.84 -3.36
C VAL A 15 2.29 5.47 -4.65
N GLY A 16 2.12 6.78 -4.79
CA GLY A 16 2.62 7.56 -5.91
C GLY A 16 3.82 8.42 -5.50
N GLY A 17 4.58 8.93 -6.48
CA GLY A 17 5.71 9.82 -6.21
C GLY A 17 6.97 9.08 -5.73
N LEU A 18 7.03 7.78 -5.95
CA LEU A 18 8.21 6.98 -5.61
C LEU A 18 9.37 7.30 -6.56
N PRO A 19 10.62 7.31 -6.05
CA PRO A 19 11.80 7.43 -6.90
C PRO A 19 11.92 6.24 -7.86
N GLU A 20 12.66 6.41 -8.95
CA GLU A 20 12.91 5.35 -9.94
C GLU A 20 13.57 4.09 -9.37
N ASP A 21 14.27 4.25 -8.24
CA ASP A 21 14.95 3.17 -7.51
C ASP A 21 14.04 2.50 -6.46
N ALA A 22 12.79 2.96 -6.29
CA ALA A 22 11.90 2.38 -5.30
C ALA A 22 11.62 0.90 -5.61
N THR A 23 11.92 0.06 -4.62
CA THR A 23 11.72 -1.39 -4.73
C THR A 23 10.54 -1.83 -3.88
N SER A 24 10.05 -3.04 -4.17
CA SER A 24 9.07 -3.69 -3.31
C SER A 24 9.60 -3.94 -1.90
N GLU A 25 10.92 -4.07 -1.74
CA GLU A 25 11.58 -4.32 -0.46
C GLU A 25 11.56 -3.07 0.43
N GLU A 26 11.82 -1.90 -0.14
CA GLU A 26 11.68 -0.61 0.55
C GLU A 26 10.23 -0.35 1.00
N LEU A 27 9.26 -0.68 0.13
CA LEU A 27 7.84 -0.62 0.47
C LEU A 27 7.48 -1.67 1.52
N ASP A 28 8.06 -2.86 1.48
CA ASP A 28 7.83 -3.86 2.51
C ASP A 28 8.29 -3.33 3.87
N ASP A 29 9.54 -2.87 3.97
CA ASP A 29 10.09 -2.35 5.22
C ASP A 29 9.34 -1.11 5.73
N ALA A 30 8.97 -0.19 4.83
CA ALA A 30 8.20 0.99 5.19
C ALA A 30 6.79 0.65 5.71
N PHE A 31 6.12 -0.34 5.11
CA PHE A 31 4.72 -0.66 5.40
C PHE A 31 4.53 -1.82 6.40
N HIS A 32 5.54 -2.68 6.61
CA HIS A 32 5.45 -3.86 7.49
C HIS A 32 5.18 -3.49 8.95
N LYS A 33 5.53 -2.26 9.34
CA LYS A 33 5.39 -1.75 10.71
C LYS A 33 3.94 -1.44 11.06
N PHE A 34 3.09 -1.22 10.05
CA PHE A 34 1.67 -0.95 10.23
C PHE A 34 0.85 -2.25 10.25
N GLY A 35 1.26 -3.25 9.48
CA GLY A 35 0.55 -4.52 9.44
C GLY A 35 1.13 -5.53 8.48
N ARG A 36 0.45 -6.66 8.36
CA ARG A 36 0.88 -7.75 7.48
C ARG A 36 0.58 -7.41 6.03
N ILE A 37 1.65 -7.26 5.24
CA ILE A 37 1.56 -7.08 3.81
C ILE A 37 1.28 -8.44 3.16
N ARG A 38 0.24 -8.46 2.32
CA ARG A 38 -0.17 -9.61 1.52
C ARG A 38 0.55 -9.63 0.17
N LYS A 39 0.68 -8.47 -0.48
CA LYS A 39 1.32 -8.35 -1.79
C LYS A 39 1.81 -6.95 -2.07
N ILE A 40 2.98 -6.82 -2.69
CA ILE A 40 3.50 -5.55 -3.17
C ILE A 40 3.65 -5.63 -4.69
N TRP A 41 3.19 -4.60 -5.38
CA TRP A 41 3.31 -4.49 -6.82
C TRP A 41 3.88 -3.12 -7.19
N VAL A 42 5.08 -3.11 -7.76
CA VAL A 42 5.79 -1.89 -8.15
C VAL A 42 5.72 -1.74 -9.66
N ALA A 43 5.19 -0.61 -10.14
CA ALA A 43 5.14 -0.30 -11.55
C ALA A 43 6.45 0.36 -12.01
N ARG A 44 7.29 -0.41 -12.70
CA ARG A 44 8.58 0.07 -13.25
C ARG A 44 8.44 0.84 -14.59
N ARG A 45 7.22 1.15 -15.04
CA ARG A 45 6.93 1.99 -16.22
C ARG A 45 5.83 3.00 -15.87
N PRO A 46 5.91 4.25 -16.36
CA PRO A 46 5.90 5.53 -15.63
C PRO A 46 4.55 5.91 -14.97
N PRO A 47 4.47 6.88 -14.03
CA PRO A 47 5.51 7.54 -13.22
C PRO A 47 5.57 6.95 -11.79
N GLY A 48 6.71 6.42 -11.35
CA GLY A 48 7.03 6.08 -9.94
C GLY A 48 5.85 5.75 -9.02
N PHE A 49 5.15 4.64 -9.27
CA PHE A 49 4.02 4.23 -8.43
C PHE A 49 4.09 2.76 -8.04
N ALA A 50 3.53 2.46 -6.89
CA ALA A 50 3.38 1.11 -6.36
C ALA A 50 2.03 0.92 -5.71
N PHE A 51 1.64 -0.33 -5.56
CA PHE A 51 0.47 -0.76 -4.83
C PHE A 51 0.90 -1.74 -3.74
N VAL A 52 0.51 -1.46 -2.51
CA VAL A 52 0.72 -2.32 -1.35
C VAL A 52 -0.64 -2.88 -0.95
N GLU A 53 -0.75 -4.20 -0.86
CA GLU A 53 -1.97 -4.90 -0.49
C GLU A 53 -1.75 -5.53 0.87
N PHE A 54 -2.57 -5.16 1.85
CA PHE A 54 -2.56 -5.67 3.21
C PHE A 54 -3.54 -6.83 3.40
N ASP A 55 -3.30 -7.60 4.45
CA ASP A 55 -4.20 -8.67 4.88
C ASP A 55 -5.48 -8.10 5.55
N ASP A 56 -5.34 -7.01 6.31
CA ASP A 56 -6.45 -6.29 6.96
C ASP A 56 -6.58 -4.87 6.38
N GLY A 57 -7.82 -4.45 6.11
CA GLY A 57 -8.09 -3.11 5.60
C GLY A 57 -7.81 -2.01 6.60
N ARG A 58 -7.95 -2.30 7.90
CA ARG A 58 -7.68 -1.33 8.97
C ARG A 58 -6.19 -1.00 9.04
N ASP A 59 -5.33 -1.99 8.82
CA ASP A 59 -3.88 -1.80 8.75
C ASP A 59 -3.50 -0.96 7.52
N ALA A 60 -4.16 -1.19 6.38
CA ALA A 60 -3.98 -0.38 5.19
C ALA A 60 -4.41 1.07 5.41
N GLU A 61 -5.56 1.29 6.07
CA GLU A 61 -6.06 2.62 6.41
C GLU A 61 -5.11 3.35 7.37
N ASP A 62 -4.58 2.66 8.39
CA ASP A 62 -3.60 3.24 9.32
C ASP A 62 -2.28 3.58 8.62
N ALA A 63 -1.80 2.69 7.75
CA ALA A 63 -0.60 2.93 6.95
C ALA A 63 -0.76 4.11 5.99
N VAL A 64 -1.93 4.22 5.33
CA VAL A 64 -2.28 5.39 4.53
C VAL A 64 -2.31 6.59 5.44
N HIS A 65 -3.09 6.65 6.49
CA HIS A 65 -3.15 7.83 7.37
C HIS A 65 -1.80 8.28 7.94
N ALA A 66 -0.92 7.33 8.26
CA ALA A 66 0.41 7.62 8.77
C ALA A 66 1.38 8.13 7.69
N LEU A 67 1.19 7.74 6.42
CA LEU A 67 2.07 8.10 5.31
C LEU A 67 1.49 9.21 4.39
N ASP A 68 0.16 9.36 4.37
CA ASP A 68 -0.68 10.36 3.69
C ASP A 68 -0.65 11.73 4.40
N GLY A 69 0.23 11.89 5.39
CA GLY A 69 0.51 13.17 6.04
C GLY A 69 1.62 14.00 5.37
N SER A 70 2.21 13.53 4.27
CA SER A 70 3.24 14.25 3.52
C SER A 70 2.63 14.86 2.26
N ASP A 71 1.96 16.01 2.43
CA ASP A 71 1.65 17.06 1.44
C ASP A 71 1.59 16.62 -0.03
N LEU A 72 0.37 16.44 -0.58
CA LEU A 72 0.11 16.58 -2.02
C LEU A 72 -1.39 16.56 -2.32
N GLN A 73 -2.11 17.62 -1.96
CA GLN A 73 -3.25 18.16 -2.73
C GLN A 73 -3.75 19.49 -2.13
N ARG A 74 -3.29 20.60 -2.73
CA ARG A 74 -3.95 21.90 -2.72
C ARG A 74 -4.21 22.32 -4.16
#